data_AF-A0A5P0ZPV7-F1
#
_entry.id   AF-A0A5P0ZPV7-F1
#
_cell.length_a   1.000
_cell.length_b   1.000
_cell.length_c   1.000
_cell.angle_alpha   90.00
_cell.angle_beta   90.00
_cell.angle_gamma   90.00
#
_symmetry.space_group_name_H-M   'P 1'
#
loop_
_entity.id
_entity.type
_entity.pdbx_description
1 polymer ?
#
loop_
_entity_poly.entity_id
_entity_poly.type
_entity_poly.pdbx_seq_one_letter_code
_entity_poly.pdbx_strand_id
1 'polypeptide(L)'
;MKQLNSNELSNHIVEQVEKIEQQYNKKIELYSDYKDQDFLTLDQASHEIKDDIIKVVITNEKFSDFVLSHELHHIELELSDEPSISCAVTSGKPDNDGRILAIANSVFETLEHVIVAKRQQEDGTYTDEIKTEYLKGVESALHPNAELDLANMRFYRTLIMFDGIIFGEHSRDDDWKNEFPTSFKYASKLVEIAEGNDLTVPFQFRRALVNGLDEYNEIILSNGYEGLHCHEFLNITPIVSKRQLRLSLNQVFQIKHSAFKNRATGRDAFALIAINDGQSVATLNLDPKKVTPEFYKAFYQYKIEEVFEKEGIKYLIR
;
A
#
# COMPACT_ATOMS: atom_id res chain seq x y z
N MET A 1 -18.20 -9.72 -19.13
CA MET A 1 -17.88 -8.28 -19.11
C MET A 1 -18.85 -7.45 -19.95
N LYS A 2 -19.57 -6.51 -19.32
CA LYS A 2 -20.52 -5.55 -19.92
C LYS A 2 -20.12 -4.13 -19.49
N GLN A 3 -20.17 -3.15 -20.38
CA GLN A 3 -19.96 -1.74 -20.01
C GLN A 3 -21.22 -1.20 -19.30
N LEU A 4 -21.03 -0.51 -18.18
CA LEU A 4 -22.10 0.13 -17.41
C LEU A 4 -22.30 1.57 -17.88
N ASN A 5 -23.55 1.97 -18.08
CA ASN A 5 -23.91 3.35 -18.42
C ASN A 5 -24.39 4.10 -17.16
N SER A 6 -24.31 5.43 -17.16
CA SER A 6 -24.68 6.26 -15.99
C SER A 6 -26.12 6.06 -15.52
N ASN A 7 -27.05 5.65 -16.39
CA ASN A 7 -28.44 5.36 -16.02
C ASN A 7 -28.64 4.00 -15.33
N GLU A 8 -27.59 3.17 -15.25
CA GLU A 8 -27.57 1.89 -14.56
C GLU A 8 -26.89 1.99 -13.18
N LEU A 9 -26.40 3.17 -12.81
CA LEU A 9 -25.65 3.44 -11.59
C LEU A 9 -26.49 4.29 -10.63
N SER A 10 -26.19 4.22 -9.35
CA SER A 10 -26.74 5.17 -8.39
C SER A 10 -26.20 6.59 -8.65
N ASN A 11 -26.96 7.61 -8.24
CA ASN A 11 -26.54 9.00 -8.39
C ASN A 11 -25.21 9.27 -7.68
N HIS A 12 -24.98 8.62 -6.53
CA HIS A 12 -23.74 8.75 -5.77
C HIS A 12 -22.50 8.33 -6.60
N ILE A 13 -22.55 7.17 -7.26
CA ILE A 13 -21.45 6.70 -8.10
C ILE A 13 -21.23 7.61 -9.31
N VAL A 14 -22.32 8.09 -9.94
CA VAL A 14 -22.21 9.03 -11.06
C VAL A 14 -21.52 10.33 -10.61
N GLU A 15 -21.93 10.89 -9.47
CA GLU A 15 -21.32 12.11 -8.92
C GLU A 15 -19.85 11.92 -8.55
N GLN A 16 -19.48 10.77 -7.97
CA GLN A 16 -18.08 10.47 -7.64
C GLN A 16 -17.22 10.32 -8.90
N VAL A 17 -17.72 9.63 -9.93
CA VAL A 17 -17.05 9.53 -11.23
C VAL A 17 -16.82 10.92 -11.83
N GLU A 18 -17.87 11.74 -11.93
CA GLU A 18 -17.77 13.09 -12.49
C GLU A 18 -16.77 13.96 -11.73
N LYS A 19 -16.73 13.84 -10.39
CA LYS A 19 -15.75 14.54 -9.55
C LYS A 19 -14.32 14.13 -9.90
N ILE A 20 -14.04 12.83 -10.00
CA ILE A 20 -12.69 12.32 -10.31
C ILE A 20 -12.27 12.77 -11.71
N GLU A 21 -13.16 12.62 -12.70
CA GLU A 21 -12.89 13.00 -14.08
C GLU A 21 -12.56 14.50 -14.20
N GLN A 22 -13.34 15.35 -13.52
CA GLN A 22 -13.14 16.81 -13.52
C GLN A 22 -11.85 17.22 -12.79
N GLN A 23 -11.57 16.63 -11.63
CA GLN A 23 -10.44 17.01 -10.79
C GLN A 23 -9.10 16.59 -11.40
N TYR A 24 -9.04 15.40 -12.00
CA TYR A 24 -7.79 14.80 -12.46
C TYR A 24 -7.63 14.79 -13.99
N ASN A 25 -8.61 15.34 -14.73
CA ASN A 25 -8.63 15.36 -16.19
C ASN A 25 -8.41 13.96 -16.79
N LYS A 26 -9.15 12.99 -16.26
CA LYS A 26 -9.18 11.59 -16.71
C LYS A 26 -10.61 11.20 -17.05
N LYS A 27 -10.78 10.09 -17.78
CA LYS A 27 -12.07 9.49 -18.10
C LYS A 27 -12.20 8.14 -17.41
N ILE A 28 -13.32 7.86 -16.76
CA ILE A 28 -13.61 6.59 -16.11
C ILE A 28 -14.52 5.76 -17.01
N GLU A 29 -14.14 4.50 -17.24
CA GLU A 29 -14.96 3.52 -17.95
C GLU A 29 -15.28 2.36 -17.02
N LEU A 30 -16.55 2.25 -16.63
CA LEU A 30 -17.05 1.25 -15.70
C LEU A 30 -17.54 0.00 -16.44
N TYR A 31 -17.13 -1.17 -15.97
CA TYR A 31 -17.52 -2.47 -16.51
C TYR A 31 -17.98 -3.40 -15.39
N SER A 32 -18.97 -4.25 -15.67
CA SER A 32 -19.33 -5.37 -14.81
C SER A 32 -18.87 -6.70 -15.39
N ASP A 33 -18.33 -7.55 -14.52
CA ASP A 33 -18.03 -8.96 -14.77
C ASP A 33 -18.50 -9.78 -13.57
N TYR A 34 -19.81 -9.72 -13.31
CA TYR A 34 -20.42 -10.28 -12.11
C TYR A 34 -20.16 -11.78 -11.96
N LYS A 35 -19.87 -12.20 -10.74
CA LYS A 35 -19.61 -13.57 -10.34
C LYS A 35 -20.45 -13.90 -9.11
N ASP A 36 -20.76 -15.18 -8.95
CA ASP A 36 -21.28 -15.68 -7.69
C ASP A 36 -20.18 -15.54 -6.62
N GLN A 37 -20.51 -14.86 -5.53
CA GLN A 37 -19.61 -14.58 -4.41
C GLN A 37 -20.29 -15.02 -3.11
N ASP A 38 -19.58 -15.80 -2.29
CA ASP A 38 -20.11 -16.28 -1.02
C ASP A 38 -20.11 -15.19 0.06
N PHE A 39 -19.19 -14.22 -0.06
CA PHE A 39 -18.98 -13.15 0.92
C PHE A 39 -18.72 -11.82 0.23
N LEU A 40 -18.96 -10.72 0.94
CA LEU A 40 -18.45 -9.41 0.55
C LEU A 40 -16.97 -9.30 0.94
N THR A 41 -16.13 -8.93 -0.02
CA THR A 41 -14.69 -8.68 0.18
C THR A 41 -14.29 -7.39 -0.56
N LEU A 42 -13.18 -6.78 -0.16
CA LEU A 42 -12.75 -5.49 -0.73
C LEU A 42 -12.05 -5.61 -2.10
N ASP A 43 -11.71 -6.83 -2.53
CA ASP A 43 -11.05 -7.16 -3.81
C ASP A 43 -12.04 -7.45 -4.97
N GLN A 44 -13.32 -7.12 -4.77
CA GLN A 44 -14.39 -7.40 -5.74
C GLN A 44 -14.57 -6.31 -6.79
N ALA A 45 -13.71 -5.30 -6.77
CA ALA A 45 -13.46 -4.37 -7.86
C ALA A 45 -11.95 -4.26 -8.14
N SER A 46 -11.62 -3.76 -9.32
CA SER A 46 -10.25 -3.48 -9.71
C SER A 46 -10.23 -2.39 -10.76
N HIS A 47 -9.10 -1.70 -10.87
CA HIS A 47 -8.90 -0.69 -11.89
C HIS A 47 -7.55 -0.78 -12.59
N GLU A 48 -7.50 -0.22 -13.79
CA GLU A 48 -6.28 -0.02 -14.58
C GLU A 48 -6.27 1.42 -15.10
N ILE A 49 -5.21 2.16 -14.77
CA ILE A 49 -4.98 3.51 -15.30
C ILE A 49 -4.06 3.41 -16.51
N LYS A 50 -4.56 3.82 -17.67
CA LYS A 50 -3.78 3.90 -18.91
C LYS A 50 -4.00 5.24 -19.59
N ASP A 51 -2.93 6.02 -19.69
CA ASP A 51 -2.96 7.37 -20.22
C ASP A 51 -4.04 8.21 -19.49
N ASP A 52 -5.05 8.67 -20.22
CA ASP A 52 -6.16 9.48 -19.70
C ASP A 52 -7.40 8.65 -19.35
N ILE A 53 -7.34 7.32 -19.45
CA ILE A 53 -8.47 6.42 -19.19
C ILE A 53 -8.21 5.58 -17.94
N ILE A 54 -9.21 5.53 -17.05
CA ILE A 54 -9.28 4.65 -15.90
C ILE A 54 -10.36 3.62 -16.17
N LYS A 55 -9.97 2.38 -16.39
CA LYS A 55 -10.91 1.28 -16.56
C LYS A 55 -11.19 0.65 -15.21
N VAL A 56 -12.44 0.56 -14.79
CA VAL A 56 -12.86 -0.09 -13.55
C VAL A 56 -13.72 -1.31 -13.87
N VAL A 57 -13.45 -2.42 -13.20
CA VAL A 57 -14.21 -3.67 -13.35
C VAL A 57 -14.74 -4.10 -12.00
N ILE A 58 -16.06 -4.21 -11.86
CA ILE A 58 -16.73 -4.74 -10.67
C ILE A 58 -17.23 -6.18 -10.89
N THR A 59 -17.11 -7.01 -9.85
CA THR A 59 -17.56 -8.40 -9.85
C THR A 59 -18.70 -8.70 -8.86
N ASN A 60 -18.98 -7.80 -7.90
CA ASN A 60 -20.11 -7.94 -6.96
C ASN A 60 -21.35 -7.21 -7.48
N GLU A 61 -22.43 -7.95 -7.77
CA GLU A 61 -23.71 -7.35 -8.19
C GLU A 61 -24.52 -6.83 -7.00
N LYS A 62 -24.60 -7.62 -5.94
CA LYS A 62 -25.48 -7.39 -4.77
C LYS A 62 -25.11 -6.12 -4.00
N PHE A 63 -23.83 -5.87 -3.80
CA PHE A 63 -23.29 -4.73 -3.05
C PHE A 63 -22.54 -3.77 -3.98
N SER A 64 -23.04 -3.62 -5.20
CA SER A 64 -22.33 -2.89 -6.27
C SER A 64 -22.02 -1.44 -5.94
N ASP A 65 -22.95 -0.71 -5.32
CA ASP A 65 -22.72 0.68 -4.90
C ASP A 65 -21.56 0.79 -3.89
N PHE A 66 -21.51 -0.06 -2.87
CA PHE A 66 -20.42 -0.06 -1.88
C PHE A 66 -19.08 -0.40 -2.55
N VAL A 67 -19.03 -1.49 -3.33
CA VAL A 67 -17.79 -1.96 -3.95
C VAL A 67 -17.26 -0.98 -5.01
N LEU A 68 -18.14 -0.33 -5.79
CA LEU A 68 -17.71 0.71 -6.73
C LEU A 68 -17.22 1.96 -5.99
N SER A 69 -17.94 2.41 -4.97
CA SER A 69 -17.51 3.58 -4.17
C SER A 69 -16.15 3.32 -3.51
N HIS A 70 -15.93 2.11 -2.98
CA HIS A 70 -14.65 1.67 -2.40
C HIS A 70 -13.49 1.85 -3.39
N GLU A 71 -13.65 1.30 -4.60
CA GLU A 71 -12.65 1.37 -5.65
C GLU A 71 -12.42 2.80 -6.15
N LEU A 72 -13.47 3.61 -6.26
CA LEU A 72 -13.36 5.00 -6.67
C LEU A 72 -12.63 5.85 -5.62
N HIS A 73 -12.80 5.56 -4.33
CA HIS A 73 -12.02 6.21 -3.27
C HIS A 73 -10.55 5.85 -3.34
N HIS A 74 -10.22 4.59 -3.64
CA HIS A 74 -8.83 4.15 -3.91
C HIS A 74 -8.22 4.85 -5.13
N ILE A 75 -8.97 4.96 -6.23
CA ILE A 75 -8.56 5.74 -7.41
C ILE A 75 -8.29 7.20 -7.04
N GLU A 76 -9.14 7.82 -6.21
CA GLU A 76 -8.91 9.18 -5.73
C GLU A 76 -7.62 9.33 -4.93
N LEU A 77 -7.27 8.31 -4.13
CA LEU A 77 -6.04 8.26 -3.36
C LEU A 77 -4.82 8.10 -4.27
N GLU A 78 -4.84 7.15 -5.20
CA GLU A 78 -3.74 6.90 -6.15
C GLU A 78 -3.44 8.13 -7.04
N LEU A 79 -4.49 8.84 -7.47
CA LEU A 79 -4.35 10.06 -8.27
C LEU A 79 -3.90 11.27 -7.46
N SER A 80 -4.00 11.20 -6.12
CA SER A 80 -3.60 12.29 -5.22
C SER A 80 -2.10 12.26 -4.90
N ASP A 81 -1.70 13.17 -4.02
CA ASP A 81 -0.35 13.24 -3.44
C ASP A 81 -0.17 12.22 -2.31
N GLU A 82 -0.61 10.98 -2.51
CA GLU A 82 -0.41 9.89 -1.55
C GLU A 82 0.98 9.24 -1.74
N PRO A 83 1.67 8.85 -0.65
CA PRO A 83 2.92 8.12 -0.75
C PRO A 83 2.68 6.72 -1.32
N SER A 84 3.39 6.32 -2.37
CA SER A 84 3.29 4.97 -2.93
C SER A 84 4.51 4.09 -2.63
N ILE A 85 4.32 2.76 -2.77
CA ILE A 85 5.36 1.74 -2.80
C ILE A 85 5.79 1.50 -4.26
N SER A 86 7.09 1.36 -4.49
CA SER A 86 7.63 0.82 -5.75
C SER A 86 8.77 -0.14 -5.50
N CYS A 87 9.06 -1.02 -6.45
CA CYS A 87 10.15 -1.98 -6.32
C CYS A 87 10.92 -2.12 -7.64
N ALA A 88 12.14 -1.62 -7.65
CA ALA A 88 13.04 -1.70 -8.82
C ALA A 88 14.16 -2.73 -8.63
N VAL A 89 14.13 -3.50 -7.55
CA VAL A 89 15.14 -4.52 -7.22
C VAL A 89 14.55 -5.91 -7.07
N THR A 90 15.37 -6.95 -7.22
CA THR A 90 14.98 -8.37 -7.11
C THR A 90 16.02 -9.16 -6.33
N SER A 91 15.55 -10.13 -5.55
CA SER A 91 16.41 -11.15 -4.92
C SER A 91 16.86 -12.25 -5.88
N GLY A 92 16.34 -12.26 -7.12
CA GLY A 92 16.51 -13.35 -8.07
C GLY A 92 15.64 -14.58 -7.77
N LYS A 93 14.79 -14.52 -6.72
CA LYS A 93 13.83 -15.56 -6.35
C LYS A 93 12.41 -14.97 -6.44
N PRO A 94 11.67 -15.23 -7.54
CA PRO A 94 10.36 -14.63 -7.77
C PRO A 94 9.36 -14.84 -6.63
N ASP A 95 9.35 -16.03 -6.02
CA ASP A 95 8.45 -16.32 -4.90
C ASP A 95 8.77 -15.48 -3.66
N ASN A 96 10.05 -15.21 -3.39
CA ASN A 96 10.44 -14.36 -2.27
C ASN A 96 10.06 -12.91 -2.54
N ASP A 97 10.38 -12.43 -3.75
CA ASP A 97 10.02 -11.09 -4.19
C ASP A 97 8.50 -10.84 -4.11
N GLY A 98 7.71 -11.79 -4.62
CA GLY A 98 6.25 -11.74 -4.60
C GLY A 98 5.69 -11.72 -3.18
N ARG A 99 6.26 -12.50 -2.26
CA ARG A 99 5.83 -12.51 -0.84
C ARG A 99 6.10 -11.19 -0.15
N ILE A 100 7.28 -10.59 -0.34
CA ILE A 100 7.60 -9.28 0.25
C ILE A 100 6.64 -8.22 -0.28
N LEU A 101 6.37 -8.20 -1.59
CA LEU A 101 5.44 -7.25 -2.21
C LEU A 101 4.00 -7.45 -1.73
N ALA A 102 3.53 -8.70 -1.65
CA ALA A 102 2.17 -8.99 -1.19
C ALA A 102 1.95 -8.54 0.26
N ILE A 103 2.93 -8.80 1.14
CA ILE A 103 2.87 -8.33 2.53
C ILE A 103 2.89 -6.80 2.58
N ALA A 104 3.79 -6.17 1.81
CA ALA A 104 3.92 -4.73 1.82
C ALA A 104 2.66 -4.02 1.32
N ASN A 105 2.07 -4.52 0.24
CA ASN A 105 0.81 -4.01 -0.29
C ASN A 105 -0.35 -4.27 0.67
N SER A 106 -0.41 -5.42 1.33
CA SER A 106 -1.45 -5.67 2.34
C SER A 106 -1.40 -4.67 3.51
N VAL A 107 -0.20 -4.33 4.00
CA VAL A 107 -0.05 -3.28 5.02
C VAL A 107 -0.44 -1.91 4.46
N PHE A 108 -0.04 -1.60 3.23
CA PHE A 108 -0.35 -0.34 2.56
C PHE A 108 -1.85 -0.14 2.33
N GLU A 109 -2.52 -1.11 1.71
CA GLU A 109 -3.95 -1.10 1.42
C GLU A 109 -4.79 -0.99 2.71
N THR A 110 -4.36 -1.65 3.79
CA THR A 110 -5.06 -1.51 5.08
C THR A 110 -4.98 -0.07 5.62
N LEU A 111 -3.86 0.64 5.41
CA LEU A 111 -3.75 2.05 5.78
C LEU A 111 -4.63 2.95 4.90
N GLU A 112 -4.74 2.66 3.60
CA GLU A 112 -5.70 3.32 2.72
C GLU A 112 -7.13 3.07 3.19
N HIS A 113 -7.46 1.85 3.62
CA HIS A 113 -8.80 1.48 4.10
C HIS A 113 -9.25 2.28 5.32
N VAL A 114 -8.34 2.79 6.16
CA VAL A 114 -8.72 3.73 7.23
C VAL A 114 -9.36 4.99 6.64
N ILE A 115 -8.80 5.52 5.54
CA ILE A 115 -9.31 6.72 4.87
C ILE A 115 -10.56 6.36 4.06
N VAL A 116 -10.53 5.27 3.30
CA VAL A 116 -11.66 4.83 2.47
C VAL A 116 -12.88 4.53 3.34
N ALA A 117 -12.76 3.75 4.41
CA ALA A 117 -13.87 3.44 5.30
C ALA A 117 -14.49 4.72 5.89
N LYS A 118 -13.66 5.68 6.30
CA LYS A 118 -14.16 6.98 6.78
C LYS A 118 -14.93 7.74 5.71
N ARG A 119 -14.44 7.78 4.46
CA ARG A 119 -15.14 8.44 3.35
C ARG A 119 -16.47 7.74 3.03
N GLN A 120 -16.49 6.41 3.05
CA GLN A 120 -17.69 5.62 2.83
C GLN A 120 -18.71 5.75 3.97
N GLN A 121 -18.26 6.00 5.20
CA GLN A 121 -19.13 6.37 6.30
C GLN A 121 -19.75 7.75 6.08
N GLU A 122 -18.96 8.71 5.60
CA GLU A 122 -19.40 10.08 5.32
C GLU A 122 -20.41 10.15 4.15
N ASP A 123 -20.23 9.32 3.12
CA ASP A 123 -21.12 9.27 1.95
C ASP A 123 -22.30 8.27 2.09
N GLY A 124 -22.28 7.44 3.15
CA GLY A 124 -23.36 6.52 3.51
C GLY A 124 -23.32 5.17 2.78
N THR A 125 -22.27 4.86 2.02
CA THR A 125 -22.08 3.55 1.40
C THR A 125 -21.59 2.48 2.37
N TYR A 126 -20.97 2.86 3.47
CA TYR A 126 -20.64 1.98 4.59
C TYR A 126 -21.83 1.91 5.58
N THR A 127 -22.47 0.75 5.69
CA THR A 127 -23.64 0.53 6.55
C THR A 127 -23.44 -0.67 7.49
N ASP A 128 -24.29 -0.82 8.50
CA ASP A 128 -24.26 -2.00 9.39
C ASP A 128 -24.41 -3.33 8.63
N GLU A 129 -25.17 -3.35 7.52
CA GLU A 129 -25.32 -4.53 6.66
C GLU A 129 -24.00 -4.85 5.96
N ILE A 130 -23.36 -3.85 5.35
CA ILE A 130 -22.05 -3.98 4.69
C ILE A 130 -21.00 -4.45 5.68
N LYS A 131 -20.91 -3.82 6.85
CA LYS A 131 -20.03 -4.21 7.95
C LYS A 131 -20.23 -5.68 8.33
N THR A 132 -21.47 -6.07 8.55
CA THR A 132 -21.81 -7.45 8.94
C THR A 132 -21.43 -8.45 7.86
N GLU A 133 -21.68 -8.14 6.59
CA GLU A 133 -21.38 -9.04 5.49
C GLU A 133 -19.88 -9.17 5.24
N TYR A 134 -19.15 -8.06 5.28
CA TYR A 134 -17.70 -8.05 5.16
C TYR A 134 -17.03 -8.89 6.26
N LEU A 135 -17.47 -8.71 7.52
CA LEU A 135 -16.92 -9.46 8.64
C LEU A 135 -17.15 -10.96 8.50
N LYS A 136 -18.20 -11.43 7.81
CA LYS A 136 -18.33 -12.88 7.49
C LYS A 136 -17.21 -13.36 6.57
N GLY A 137 -16.82 -12.54 5.59
CA GLY A 137 -15.67 -12.81 4.72
C GLY A 137 -14.38 -12.89 5.52
N VAL A 138 -14.17 -11.95 6.45
CA VAL A 138 -13.03 -11.96 7.39
C VAL A 138 -13.03 -13.23 8.24
N GLU A 139 -14.17 -13.60 8.85
CA GLU A 139 -14.27 -14.84 9.64
C GLU A 139 -13.93 -16.07 8.81
N SER A 140 -14.44 -16.16 7.58
CA SER A 140 -14.11 -17.26 6.68
C SER A 140 -12.62 -17.27 6.33
N ALA A 141 -12.00 -16.11 6.13
CA ALA A 141 -10.58 -15.99 5.84
C ALA A 141 -9.70 -16.38 7.04
N LEU A 142 -10.14 -16.13 8.27
CA LEU A 142 -9.44 -16.56 9.49
C LEU A 142 -9.48 -18.09 9.71
N HIS A 143 -10.39 -18.78 9.02
CA HIS A 143 -10.59 -20.23 9.05
C HIS A 143 -10.35 -20.87 7.67
N PRO A 144 -9.15 -20.73 7.07
CA PRO A 144 -8.92 -21.24 5.74
C PRO A 144 -9.01 -22.77 5.72
N ASN A 145 -9.67 -23.31 4.69
CA ASN A 145 -9.70 -24.74 4.38
C ASN A 145 -8.39 -25.22 3.74
N ALA A 146 -7.25 -24.79 4.29
CA ALA A 146 -5.92 -25.12 3.80
C ALA A 146 -5.01 -25.55 4.97
N GLU A 147 -4.19 -26.56 4.74
CA GLU A 147 -3.14 -26.94 5.69
C GLU A 147 -1.95 -25.97 5.57
N LEU A 148 -2.01 -24.88 6.32
CA LEU A 148 -0.87 -24.02 6.61
C LEU A 148 -0.27 -24.42 7.95
N ASP A 149 1.05 -24.41 8.07
CA ASP A 149 1.68 -24.61 9.38
C ASP A 149 1.29 -23.49 10.34
N LEU A 150 1.34 -23.79 11.64
CA LEU A 150 0.88 -22.88 12.69
C LEU A 150 1.56 -21.50 12.68
N ALA A 151 2.79 -21.40 12.17
CA ALA A 151 3.52 -20.14 12.12
C ALA A 151 3.10 -19.32 10.90
N ASN A 152 3.03 -19.93 9.70
CA ASN A 152 2.50 -19.24 8.52
C ASN A 152 1.03 -18.82 8.71
N MET A 153 0.22 -19.65 9.38
CA MET A 153 -1.15 -19.28 9.79
C MET A 153 -1.18 -18.04 10.66
N ARG A 154 -0.21 -17.88 11.56
CA ARG A 154 -0.15 -16.74 12.47
C ARG A 154 0.05 -15.43 11.72
N PHE A 155 1.02 -15.41 10.79
CA PHE A 155 1.36 -14.23 10.00
C PHE A 155 0.25 -13.82 9.04
N TYR A 156 -0.37 -14.82 8.41
CA TYR A 156 -1.53 -14.62 7.54
C TYR A 156 -2.71 -14.02 8.31
N ARG A 157 -3.10 -14.65 9.43
CA ARG A 157 -4.20 -14.15 10.29
C ARG A 157 -3.94 -12.74 10.83
N THR A 158 -2.69 -12.38 11.11
CA THR A 158 -2.34 -11.03 11.56
C THR A 158 -2.70 -9.97 10.53
N LEU A 159 -2.45 -10.18 9.24
CA LEU A 159 -2.81 -9.21 8.20
C LEU A 159 -4.34 -9.14 8.00
N ILE A 160 -5.01 -10.31 7.98
CA ILE A 160 -6.47 -10.37 7.87
C ILE A 160 -7.16 -9.67 9.05
N MET A 161 -6.70 -9.90 10.28
CA MET A 161 -7.22 -9.19 11.45
C MET A 161 -6.87 -7.71 11.46
N PHE A 162 -5.69 -7.31 10.96
CA PHE A 162 -5.35 -5.89 10.90
C PHE A 162 -6.39 -5.13 10.08
N ASP A 163 -6.69 -5.60 8.87
CA ASP A 163 -7.70 -4.99 8.02
C ASP A 163 -9.12 -5.17 8.59
N GLY A 164 -9.43 -6.37 9.10
CA GLY A 164 -10.72 -6.66 9.72
C GLY A 164 -11.03 -5.82 10.96
N ILE A 165 -10.04 -5.45 11.78
CA ILE A 165 -10.23 -4.58 12.95
C ILE A 165 -10.53 -3.15 12.50
N ILE A 166 -9.76 -2.63 11.53
CA ILE A 166 -9.96 -1.29 10.96
C ILE A 166 -11.35 -1.17 10.35
N PHE A 167 -11.69 -2.07 9.41
CA PHE A 167 -12.99 -2.04 8.76
C PHE A 167 -14.12 -2.37 9.74
N GLY A 168 -13.92 -3.31 10.65
CA GLY A 168 -14.91 -3.73 11.65
C GLY A 168 -15.08 -2.76 12.82
N GLU A 169 -14.30 -1.68 12.90
CA GLU A 169 -14.28 -0.72 14.01
C GLU A 169 -14.27 -1.44 15.37
N HIS A 170 -13.36 -2.40 15.53
CA HIS A 170 -13.19 -3.20 16.75
C HIS A 170 -14.39 -4.08 17.18
N SER A 171 -15.42 -4.29 16.33
CA SER A 171 -16.63 -5.01 16.76
C SER A 171 -16.43 -6.51 17.05
N ARG A 172 -15.27 -7.07 16.69
CA ARG A 172 -14.90 -8.49 16.86
C ARG A 172 -13.70 -8.72 17.76
N ASP A 173 -13.17 -7.68 18.39
CA ASP A 173 -11.91 -7.76 19.13
C ASP A 173 -11.91 -8.80 20.23
N ASP A 174 -12.99 -8.87 21.03
CA ASP A 174 -13.08 -9.85 22.12
C ASP A 174 -13.14 -11.29 21.58
N ASP A 175 -13.86 -11.52 20.48
CA ASP A 175 -13.96 -12.83 19.83
C ASP A 175 -12.57 -13.26 19.31
N TRP A 176 -11.91 -12.41 18.53
CA TRP A 176 -10.60 -12.69 17.93
C TRP A 176 -9.47 -12.77 18.95
N LYS A 177 -9.53 -12.00 20.04
CA LYS A 177 -8.57 -12.09 21.14
C LYS A 177 -8.66 -13.42 21.87
N ASN A 178 -9.88 -13.96 22.03
CA ASN A 178 -10.08 -15.25 22.68
C ASN A 178 -9.67 -16.41 21.77
N GLU A 179 -10.00 -16.34 20.49
CA GLU A 179 -9.76 -17.43 19.54
C GLU A 179 -8.34 -17.43 18.95
N PHE A 180 -7.81 -16.26 18.62
CA PHE A 180 -6.50 -16.08 17.96
C PHE A 180 -5.56 -15.17 18.76
N PRO A 181 -5.31 -15.43 20.05
CA PRO A 181 -4.67 -14.47 20.96
C PRO A 181 -3.30 -13.97 20.49
N THR A 182 -2.50 -14.81 19.83
CA THR A 182 -1.19 -14.39 19.32
C THR A 182 -1.29 -13.51 18.08
N SER A 183 -2.10 -13.90 17.10
CA SER A 183 -2.28 -13.13 15.87
C SER A 183 -3.02 -11.83 16.13
N PHE A 184 -4.02 -11.83 17.03
CA PHE A 184 -4.71 -10.64 17.50
C PHE A 184 -3.72 -9.67 18.15
N LYS A 185 -2.88 -10.13 19.09
CA LYS A 185 -1.84 -9.29 19.70
C LYS A 185 -0.95 -8.58 18.68
N TYR A 186 -0.60 -9.26 17.59
CA TYR A 186 0.20 -8.68 16.52
C TYR A 186 -0.58 -7.71 15.65
N ALA A 187 -1.83 -8.06 15.29
CA ALA A 187 -2.72 -7.17 14.56
C ALA A 187 -2.98 -5.88 15.34
N SER A 188 -3.25 -5.96 16.65
CA SER A 188 -3.49 -4.79 17.49
C SER A 188 -2.34 -3.78 17.46
N LYS A 189 -1.08 -4.22 17.35
CA LYS A 189 0.05 -3.29 17.22
C LYS A 189 0.05 -2.54 15.89
N LEU A 190 -0.34 -3.20 14.80
CA LEU A 190 -0.49 -2.56 13.49
C LEU A 190 -1.66 -1.57 13.51
N VAL A 191 -2.77 -1.94 14.15
CA VAL A 191 -3.93 -1.06 14.39
C VAL A 191 -3.51 0.18 15.18
N GLU A 192 -2.77 0.02 16.29
CA GLU A 192 -2.25 1.14 17.09
C GLU A 192 -1.38 2.11 16.25
N ILE A 193 -0.60 1.59 15.29
CA ILE A 193 0.17 2.41 14.36
C ILE A 193 -0.77 3.16 13.40
N ALA A 194 -1.76 2.48 12.83
CA ALA A 194 -2.70 3.09 11.88
C ALA A 194 -3.53 4.20 12.55
N GLU A 195 -4.19 3.90 13.67
CA GLU A 195 -5.06 4.83 14.39
C GLU A 195 -4.30 5.95 15.12
N GLY A 196 -3.04 5.70 15.46
CA GLY A 196 -2.17 6.69 16.09
C GLY A 196 -1.67 7.80 15.16
N ASN A 197 -2.01 7.76 13.87
CA ASN A 197 -1.57 8.72 12.86
C ASN A 197 -2.77 9.32 12.10
N ASP A 198 -2.68 10.59 11.71
CA ASP A 198 -3.62 11.18 10.76
C ASP A 198 -3.19 10.82 9.33
N LEU A 199 -3.74 9.72 8.82
CA LEU A 199 -3.39 9.16 7.51
C LEU A 199 -3.79 10.07 6.34
N THR A 200 -4.61 11.11 6.56
CA THR A 200 -4.88 12.11 5.52
C THR A 200 -3.69 13.05 5.26
N VAL A 201 -2.71 13.08 6.17
CA VAL A 201 -1.47 13.85 6.02
C VAL A 201 -0.39 12.93 5.43
N PRO A 202 0.14 13.20 4.22
CA PRO A 202 1.09 12.29 3.55
C PRO A 202 2.29 11.92 4.43
N PHE A 203 2.84 12.88 5.19
CA PHE A 203 3.96 12.64 6.09
C PHE A 203 3.65 11.58 7.16
N GLN A 204 2.44 11.63 7.73
CA GLN A 204 1.98 10.69 8.74
C GLN A 204 1.61 9.35 8.11
N PHE A 205 0.98 9.34 6.93
CA PHE A 205 0.74 8.12 6.16
C PHE A 205 2.03 7.35 5.90
N ARG A 206 3.05 8.01 5.30
CA ARG A 206 4.35 7.38 5.04
C ARG A 206 4.99 6.84 6.32
N ARG A 207 4.89 7.59 7.42
CA ARG A 207 5.44 7.15 8.71
C ARG A 207 4.73 5.91 9.22
N ALA A 208 3.39 5.87 9.16
CA ALA A 208 2.61 4.71 9.53
C ALA A 208 2.96 3.50 8.67
N LEU A 209 3.14 3.69 7.36
CA LEU A 209 3.57 2.63 6.45
C LEU A 209 4.93 2.04 6.81
N VAL A 210 5.96 2.88 6.96
CA VAL A 210 7.31 2.41 7.34
C VAL A 210 7.28 1.68 8.69
N ASN A 211 6.59 2.26 9.69
CA ASN A 211 6.46 1.65 11.01
C ASN A 211 5.67 0.33 10.98
N GLY A 212 4.62 0.24 10.17
CA GLY A 212 3.82 -0.97 10.02
C GLY A 212 4.61 -2.10 9.37
N LEU A 213 5.41 -1.79 8.34
CA LEU A 213 6.34 -2.75 7.74
C LEU A 213 7.41 -3.21 8.73
N ASP A 214 7.94 -2.30 9.55
CA ASP A 214 8.90 -2.62 10.60
C ASP A 214 8.28 -3.52 11.68
N GLU A 215 7.09 -3.19 12.18
CA GLU A 215 6.42 -4.01 13.18
C GLU A 215 6.09 -5.41 12.62
N TYR A 216 5.61 -5.49 11.37
CA TYR A 216 5.39 -6.80 10.74
C TYR A 216 6.70 -7.58 10.56
N ASN A 217 7.78 -6.91 10.18
CA ASN A 217 9.10 -7.55 10.10
C ASN A 217 9.59 -8.04 11.48
N GLU A 218 9.38 -7.28 12.55
CA GLU A 218 9.69 -7.71 13.93
C GLU A 218 8.85 -8.91 14.38
N ILE A 219 7.60 -9.01 13.92
CA ILE A 219 6.77 -10.21 14.11
C ILE A 219 7.42 -11.42 13.42
N ILE A 220 7.92 -11.29 12.19
CA ILE A 220 8.63 -12.36 11.48
C ILE A 220 9.92 -12.75 12.25
N LEU A 221 10.77 -11.77 12.59
CA LEU A 221 12.06 -12.00 13.25
C LEU A 221 11.91 -12.63 14.65
N SER A 222 11.00 -12.11 15.47
CA SER A 222 10.77 -12.62 16.83
C SER A 222 10.22 -14.05 16.87
N ASN A 223 9.72 -14.55 15.74
CA ASN A 223 9.28 -15.93 15.54
C ASN A 223 10.35 -16.82 14.89
N GLY A 224 11.57 -16.33 14.70
CA GLY A 224 12.73 -17.12 14.24
C GLY A 224 12.86 -17.24 12.72
N TYR A 225 12.16 -16.40 11.96
CA TYR A 225 12.24 -16.36 10.50
C TYR A 225 13.21 -15.30 10.01
N GLU A 226 13.66 -15.42 8.76
CA GLU A 226 14.44 -14.38 8.08
C GLU A 226 13.57 -13.15 7.80
N GLY A 227 14.12 -11.96 8.03
CA GLY A 227 13.41 -10.70 7.84
C GLY A 227 13.05 -10.43 6.37
N LEU A 228 12.09 -9.55 6.15
CA LEU A 228 11.59 -9.18 4.83
C LEU A 228 12.52 -8.19 4.10
N HIS A 229 13.43 -7.54 4.83
CA HIS A 229 14.36 -6.54 4.29
C HIS A 229 13.68 -5.38 3.54
N CYS A 230 12.47 -4.99 3.97
CA CYS A 230 11.64 -3.95 3.34
C CYS A 230 12.37 -2.61 3.12
N HIS A 231 13.24 -2.21 4.05
CA HIS A 231 14.05 -0.98 3.96
C HIS A 231 14.92 -0.88 2.70
N GLU A 232 15.39 -2.01 2.17
CA GLU A 232 16.26 -2.04 0.98
C GLU A 232 15.56 -2.59 -0.26
N PHE A 233 14.52 -3.39 -0.06
CA PHE A 233 13.78 -4.03 -1.14
C PHE A 233 12.70 -3.13 -1.74
N LEU A 234 12.08 -2.28 -0.92
CA LEU A 234 11.00 -1.40 -1.30
C LEU A 234 11.50 0.04 -1.37
N ASN A 235 11.03 0.79 -2.37
CA ASN A 235 11.16 2.24 -2.41
C ASN A 235 9.82 2.84 -1.96
N ILE A 236 9.85 3.67 -0.92
CA ILE A 236 8.67 4.39 -0.44
C ILE A 236 8.84 5.86 -0.77
N THR A 237 7.80 6.45 -1.38
CA THR A 237 7.80 7.86 -1.82
C THR A 237 8.36 8.78 -0.73
N PRO A 238 9.42 9.56 -0.99
CA PRO A 238 10.01 10.46 -0.02
C PRO A 238 9.13 11.68 0.21
N ILE A 239 9.06 12.13 1.46
CA ILE A 239 8.34 13.35 1.85
C ILE A 239 9.34 14.34 2.41
N VAL A 240 9.54 15.42 1.66
CA VAL A 240 10.62 16.37 1.90
C VAL A 240 10.08 17.79 2.04
N SER A 241 10.78 18.62 2.78
CA SER A 241 10.51 20.07 2.80
C SER A 241 11.20 20.77 1.63
N LYS A 242 10.68 21.94 1.23
CA LYS A 242 11.39 22.88 0.33
C LYS A 242 12.79 23.27 0.81
N ARG A 243 13.06 23.14 2.11
CA ARG A 243 14.42 23.33 2.66
C ARG A 243 15.31 22.14 2.32
N GLN A 244 14.83 20.92 2.53
CA GLN A 244 15.59 19.70 2.25
C GLN A 244 15.97 19.59 0.78
N LEU A 245 15.09 19.96 -0.15
CA LEU A 245 15.41 19.97 -1.59
C LEU A 245 16.68 20.77 -1.95
N ARG A 246 16.98 21.82 -1.19
CA ARG A 246 18.15 22.71 -1.39
C ARG A 246 19.42 22.22 -0.69
N LEU A 247 19.33 21.21 0.17
CA LEU A 247 20.46 20.63 0.88
C LEU A 247 21.24 19.68 -0.04
N SER A 248 22.51 19.42 0.32
CA SER A 248 23.29 18.38 -0.35
C SER A 248 22.80 16.99 0.05
N LEU A 249 22.91 16.03 -0.86
CA LEU A 249 22.38 14.69 -0.71
C LEU A 249 22.77 14.03 0.61
N ASN A 250 24.05 14.10 0.99
CA ASN A 250 24.59 13.51 2.23
C ASN A 250 24.01 14.06 3.54
N GLN A 251 23.25 15.16 3.49
CA GLN A 251 22.61 15.72 4.69
C GLN A 251 21.27 15.04 5.01
N VAL A 252 20.67 14.34 4.04
CA VAL A 252 19.32 13.75 4.18
C VAL A 252 19.28 12.30 3.71
N PHE A 253 20.14 11.93 2.76
CA PHE A 253 20.18 10.61 2.15
C PHE A 253 21.60 10.03 2.11
N GLN A 254 21.65 8.71 2.12
CA GLN A 254 22.86 7.93 1.89
C GLN A 254 22.66 6.95 0.76
N ILE A 255 23.74 6.56 0.08
CA ILE A 255 23.72 5.57 -0.99
C ILE A 255 24.26 4.28 -0.42
N LYS A 256 23.47 3.21 -0.58
CA LYS A 256 23.84 1.87 -0.18
C LYS A 256 23.98 0.98 -1.42
N HIS A 257 25.05 0.18 -1.47
CA HIS A 257 25.13 -0.94 -2.40
C HIS A 257 24.12 -1.99 -1.93
N SER A 258 23.11 -2.26 -2.76
CA SER A 258 22.01 -3.14 -2.40
C SER A 258 22.46 -4.60 -2.43
N ALA A 259 21.97 -5.40 -1.48
CA ALA A 259 22.08 -6.85 -1.56
C ALA A 259 21.27 -7.43 -2.75
N PHE A 260 20.34 -6.65 -3.31
CA PHE A 260 19.47 -7.02 -4.42
C PHE A 260 20.02 -6.53 -5.78
N LYS A 261 19.52 -7.12 -6.86
CA LYS A 261 19.86 -6.72 -8.23
C LYS A 261 18.81 -5.78 -8.80
N ASN A 262 19.22 -4.84 -9.63
CA ASN A 262 18.30 -3.95 -10.34
C ASN A 262 17.51 -4.78 -11.36
N ARG A 263 16.16 -4.73 -11.31
CA ARG A 263 15.28 -5.52 -12.18
C ARG A 263 15.48 -5.21 -13.66
N ALA A 264 15.65 -3.93 -14.01
CA ALA A 264 15.74 -3.49 -15.39
C ALA A 264 17.07 -3.89 -16.06
N THR A 265 18.16 -3.96 -15.29
CA THR A 265 19.51 -4.20 -15.82
C THR A 265 20.12 -5.55 -15.47
N GLY A 266 19.60 -6.23 -14.45
CA GLY A 266 20.17 -7.45 -13.87
C GLY A 266 21.51 -7.24 -13.14
N ARG A 267 21.94 -5.99 -12.93
CA ARG A 267 23.23 -5.63 -12.31
C ARG A 267 23.04 -5.27 -10.84
N ASP A 268 24.16 -5.02 -10.15
CA ASP A 268 24.15 -4.48 -8.79
C ASP A 268 23.31 -3.21 -8.73
N ALA A 269 22.39 -3.15 -7.75
CA ALA A 269 21.57 -1.99 -7.50
C ALA A 269 22.21 -1.07 -6.45
N PHE A 270 21.90 0.22 -6.55
CA PHE A 270 22.24 1.21 -5.55
C PHE A 270 20.94 1.79 -5.01
N ALA A 271 20.73 1.71 -3.70
CA ALA A 271 19.56 2.26 -3.03
C ALA A 271 19.89 3.65 -2.48
N LEU A 272 19.01 4.62 -2.72
CA LEU A 272 19.02 5.90 -2.04
C LEU A 272 18.18 5.78 -0.78
N ILE A 273 18.85 5.79 0.38
CA ILE A 273 18.26 5.53 1.69
C ILE A 273 18.11 6.85 2.44
N ALA A 274 16.94 7.11 3.02
CA ALA A 274 16.74 8.26 3.88
C ALA A 274 17.45 8.04 5.24
N ILE A 275 18.21 9.03 5.71
CA ILE A 275 19.03 8.90 6.93
C ILE A 275 18.15 8.85 8.19
N ASN A 276 16.99 9.50 8.17
CA ASN A 276 16.11 9.65 9.33
C ASN A 276 15.41 8.35 9.74
N ASP A 277 15.04 7.50 8.78
CA ASP A 277 14.27 6.28 9.02
C ASP A 277 14.86 5.03 8.37
N GLY A 278 15.96 5.15 7.60
CA GLY A 278 16.63 4.00 7.01
C GLY A 278 15.91 3.41 5.79
N GLN A 279 14.78 3.98 5.36
CA GLN A 279 13.99 3.46 4.27
C GLN A 279 14.54 3.91 2.91
N SER A 280 14.63 2.97 1.96
CA SER A 280 14.90 3.30 0.57
C SER A 280 13.77 4.12 -0.04
N VAL A 281 14.14 5.16 -0.76
CA VAL A 281 13.20 6.06 -1.46
C VAL A 281 13.33 5.94 -2.98
N ALA A 282 14.44 5.39 -3.45
CA ALA A 282 14.68 5.16 -4.87
C ALA A 282 15.79 4.13 -5.10
N THR A 283 15.71 3.43 -6.23
CA THR A 283 16.84 2.68 -6.77
C THR A 283 17.51 3.53 -7.85
N LEU A 284 18.77 3.88 -7.64
CA LEU A 284 19.54 4.75 -8.53
C LEU A 284 20.02 3.98 -9.76
N ASN A 285 19.95 4.60 -10.93
CA ASN A 285 20.40 4.01 -12.19
C ASN A 285 21.89 4.32 -12.45
N LEU A 286 22.74 3.91 -11.51
CA LEU A 286 24.18 4.11 -11.60
C LEU A 286 24.85 2.94 -12.34
N ASP A 287 25.81 3.25 -13.22
CA ASP A 287 26.67 2.23 -13.83
C ASP A 287 27.68 1.74 -12.78
N PRO A 288 27.60 0.48 -12.31
CA PRO A 288 28.48 0.00 -11.23
C PRO A 288 29.97 0.14 -11.55
N LYS A 289 30.35 0.15 -12.84
CA LYS A 289 31.75 0.31 -13.28
C LYS A 289 32.28 1.75 -13.11
N LYS A 290 31.39 2.73 -12.96
CA LYS A 290 31.71 4.15 -12.81
C LYS A 290 31.59 4.66 -11.37
N VAL A 291 31.13 3.81 -10.46
CA VAL A 291 30.93 4.15 -9.04
C VAL A 291 32.25 3.98 -8.29
N THR A 292 33.08 5.04 -8.30
CA THR A 292 34.36 5.14 -7.57
C THR A 292 34.22 5.94 -6.27
N PRO A 293 35.20 5.92 -5.35
CA PRO A 293 35.19 6.81 -4.18
C PRO A 293 35.05 8.30 -4.54
N GLU A 294 35.71 8.74 -5.62
CA GLU A 294 35.62 10.11 -6.13
C GLU A 294 34.22 10.42 -6.67
N PHE A 295 33.58 9.45 -7.34
CA PHE A 295 32.19 9.57 -7.75
C PHE A 295 31.27 9.80 -6.55
N TYR A 296 31.38 8.98 -5.50
CA TYR A 296 30.57 9.17 -4.29
C TYR A 296 30.80 10.54 -3.66
N LYS A 297 32.07 10.95 -3.53
CA LYS A 297 32.40 12.26 -2.96
C LYS A 297 31.75 13.40 -3.72
N ALA A 298 31.73 13.34 -5.06
CA ALA A 298 31.07 14.36 -5.88
C ALA A 298 29.54 14.26 -5.82
N PHE A 299 28.99 13.05 -6.01
CA PHE A 299 27.55 12.81 -6.06
C PHE A 299 26.85 13.20 -4.75
N TYR A 300 27.48 12.96 -3.60
CA TYR A 300 26.96 13.37 -2.29
C TYR A 300 26.85 14.89 -2.09
N GLN A 301 27.53 15.70 -2.91
CA GLN A 301 27.46 17.17 -2.85
C GLN A 301 26.35 17.75 -3.71
N TYR A 302 25.72 16.95 -4.59
CA TYR A 302 24.60 17.43 -5.41
C TYR A 302 23.40 17.79 -4.54
N LYS A 303 22.63 18.78 -5.02
CA LYS A 303 21.38 19.13 -4.35
C LYS A 303 20.38 18.00 -4.54
N ILE A 304 19.54 17.80 -3.54
CA ILE A 304 18.51 16.76 -3.57
C ILE A 304 17.56 16.96 -4.75
N GLU A 305 17.14 18.20 -5.02
CA GLU A 305 16.28 18.53 -6.17
C GLU A 305 16.87 18.07 -7.51
N GLU A 306 18.16 18.34 -7.74
CA GLU A 306 18.87 17.97 -8.97
C GLU A 306 18.98 16.45 -9.12
N VAL A 307 19.21 15.74 -8.01
CA VAL A 307 19.26 14.26 -8.02
C VAL A 307 17.87 13.69 -8.29
N PHE A 308 16.84 14.21 -7.65
CA PHE A 308 15.46 13.74 -7.83
C PHE A 308 14.98 13.94 -9.26
N GLU A 309 15.23 15.11 -9.85
CA GLU A 309 14.88 15.39 -11.25
C GLU A 309 15.64 14.45 -12.21
N LYS A 310 16.95 14.30 -12.03
CA LYS A 310 17.79 13.50 -12.92
C LYS A 310 17.45 12.01 -12.88
N GLU A 311 17.13 11.48 -11.71
CA GLU A 311 16.82 10.06 -11.51
C GLU A 311 15.32 9.76 -11.63
N GLY A 312 14.47 10.77 -11.88
CA GLY A 312 13.02 10.62 -12.02
C GLY A 312 12.32 10.18 -10.72
N ILE A 313 12.83 10.63 -9.57
CA ILE A 313 12.31 10.26 -8.26
C ILE A 313 11.08 11.11 -7.94
N LYS A 314 9.89 10.51 -7.95
CA LYS A 314 8.66 11.15 -7.44
C LYS A 314 8.83 11.44 -5.95
N TYR A 315 8.41 12.61 -5.50
CA TYR A 315 8.44 13.01 -4.08
C TYR A 315 7.25 13.90 -3.76
N LEU A 316 6.95 14.03 -2.47
CA LEU A 316 5.90 14.92 -1.97
C LEU A 316 6.50 16.00 -1.07
N ILE A 317 5.81 17.13 -0.99
CA ILE A 317 6.19 18.25 -0.13
C ILE A 317 5.35 18.23 1.15
N ARG A 318 6.03 18.31 2.31
CA ARG A 318 5.39 18.64 3.58
C ARG A 318 5.25 20.15 3.80
#